data_AF-T1HZG5-F1
#
_entry.id   AF-T1HZG5-F1
#
_cell.length_a   1.000
_cell.length_b   1.000
_cell.length_c   1.000
_cell.angle_alpha   90.00
_cell.angle_beta   90.00
_cell.angle_gamma   90.00
#
_symmetry.space_group_name_H-M   'P 1'
#
loop_
_entity.id
_entity.type
_entity.pdbx_description
1 polymer ?
#
loop_
_entity_poly.entity_id
_entity_poly.type
_entity_poly.pdbx_seq_one_letter_code
_entity_poly.pdbx_strand_id
1 'polypeptide(L)'
;PQGQYDRVEWPVIKEEAMRGSTAGIDDGLQALSSKHYQLLTFLDKFLSISIITPLVVAYWRGTWRGTDVLVYSDDGKKSAMVSMLIGTLGSLLFTLCQSQIMNKIHSHINPVKYYLITRLYTASFGIVCVNQFRGAWMFLDLHTSCDVVTVTIITVSSIFILFITKTLRNLSAPPFAVTIDRYEDYFTVPTFFKYSSDKTWLYLFDCIFSVCVIGTLVVFVWRGTWTLVDLLLWPNNAVMSACASAMIGYTLVVLTFCMQPFVKYLARTLSGVVRLIVVDIYLLFSFCGTVNVWRGIWNLLNHYFLPDMANTSFLLTHLVSFLILMLINSSNSILVRGVYLDCEEQGDQCVDFPTYYVRLFFQV
;
A
#
# COMPACT_ATOMS: atom_id res chain seq x y z
N PRO A 1 16.57 61.92 6.09
CA PRO A 1 16.99 60.91 5.11
C PRO A 1 17.67 59.72 5.79
N GLN A 2 16.87 58.71 6.15
CA GLN A 2 17.33 57.35 6.41
C GLN A 2 16.09 56.46 6.24
N GLY A 3 16.07 55.72 5.14
CA GLY A 3 14.94 54.93 4.67
C GLY A 3 14.69 53.70 5.55
N GLN A 4 13.40 53.45 5.78
CA GLN A 4 12.88 52.18 6.28
C GLN A 4 13.29 51.06 5.33
N TYR A 5 14.01 50.07 5.85
CA TYR A 5 14.03 48.75 5.26
C TYR A 5 12.77 48.02 5.73
N ASP A 6 11.79 47.90 4.84
CA ASP A 6 10.65 47.02 5.04
C ASP A 6 11.16 45.58 5.15
N ARG A 7 11.03 45.01 6.35
CA ARG A 7 11.14 43.57 6.55
C ARG A 7 9.99 42.94 5.77
N VAL A 8 10.32 42.24 4.69
CA VAL A 8 9.41 41.31 4.04
C VAL A 8 9.04 40.24 5.08
N GLU A 9 7.88 40.42 5.71
CA GLU A 9 7.25 39.37 6.49
C GLU A 9 6.86 38.26 5.51
N TRP A 10 7.64 37.17 5.53
CA TRP A 10 7.22 35.93 4.93
C TRP A 10 5.88 35.54 5.54
N PRO A 11 4.85 35.23 4.73
CA PRO A 11 3.58 34.78 5.27
C PRO A 11 3.86 33.55 6.12
N VAL A 12 3.53 33.65 7.41
CA VAL A 12 3.43 32.50 8.31
C VAL A 12 2.41 31.59 7.67
N ILE A 13 2.90 30.56 6.99
CA ILE A 13 2.09 29.44 6.53
C ILE A 13 1.47 28.91 7.81
N LYS A 14 0.16 29.13 7.99
CA LYS A 14 -0.61 28.43 9.02
C LYS A 14 -0.28 26.95 8.82
N GLU A 15 0.24 26.32 9.86
CA GLU A 15 0.35 24.87 9.97
C GLU A 15 -1.06 24.27 9.85
N GLU A 16 -1.58 24.19 8.63
CA GLU A 16 -2.59 23.20 8.30
C GLU A 16 -1.89 21.86 8.48
N ALA A 17 -2.24 21.18 9.57
CA ALA A 17 -1.70 19.90 9.98
C ALA A 17 -1.43 19.01 8.75
N MET A 18 -0.16 18.81 8.42
CA MET A 18 0.26 17.95 7.33
C MET A 18 -0.02 16.51 7.72
N ARG A 19 -1.21 16.01 7.35
CA ARG A 19 -1.67 14.65 7.63
C ARG A 19 -1.04 13.67 6.63
N GLY A 20 -0.01 12.94 7.06
CA GLY A 20 0.35 11.63 6.49
C GLY A 20 -0.75 10.59 6.79
N SER A 21 -0.71 9.40 6.18
CA SER A 21 -1.79 8.38 6.36
C SER A 21 -1.96 7.88 7.78
N THR A 22 -0.99 8.09 8.66
CA THR A 22 -1.04 7.75 10.09
C THR A 22 -1.02 8.98 11.00
N ALA A 23 -0.59 10.13 10.50
CA ALA A 23 -0.48 11.35 11.27
C ALA A 23 -1.86 11.81 11.75
N GLY A 24 -2.06 11.82 13.07
CA GLY A 24 -3.34 12.18 13.72
C GLY A 24 -4.29 11.00 13.98
N ILE A 25 -4.07 9.80 13.42
CA ILE A 25 -4.89 8.61 13.77
C ILE A 25 -4.53 8.15 15.19
N ASP A 26 -3.25 8.18 15.52
CA ASP A 26 -2.71 7.63 16.77
C ASP A 26 -2.90 8.61 17.94
N ASP A 27 -2.86 9.91 17.65
CA ASP A 27 -2.93 11.00 18.61
C ASP A 27 -4.29 11.09 19.33
N GLY A 28 -5.32 10.43 18.78
CA GLY A 28 -6.67 10.37 19.33
C GLY A 28 -7.07 9.04 19.97
N LEU A 29 -6.24 8.00 19.92
CA LEU A 29 -6.60 6.66 20.42
C LEU A 29 -6.59 6.63 21.95
N GLN A 30 -7.77 6.72 22.55
CA GLN A 30 -7.96 6.66 24.00
C GLN A 30 -8.30 5.23 24.46
N ALA A 31 -7.73 4.82 25.60
CA ALA A 31 -7.98 3.52 26.21
C ALA A 31 -8.23 3.64 27.71
N LEU A 32 -9.16 2.82 28.22
CA LEU A 32 -9.51 2.76 29.65
C LEU A 32 -8.32 2.42 30.56
N SER A 33 -7.37 1.63 30.07
CA SER A 33 -6.16 1.25 30.80
C SER A 33 -5.05 0.77 29.86
N SER A 34 -3.81 0.70 30.36
CA SER A 34 -2.67 0.17 29.62
C SER A 34 -2.88 -1.29 29.16
N LYS A 35 -3.45 -2.14 30.02
CA LYS A 35 -3.78 -3.55 29.66
C LYS A 35 -4.83 -3.62 28.55
N HIS A 36 -5.83 -2.75 28.61
CA HIS A 36 -6.84 -2.66 27.56
C HIS A 36 -6.20 -2.25 26.22
N TYR A 37 -5.37 -1.21 26.21
CA TYR A 37 -4.66 -0.77 25.00
C TYR A 37 -3.77 -1.88 24.40
N GLN A 38 -3.04 -2.62 25.25
CA GLN A 38 -2.22 -3.75 24.82
C GLN A 38 -3.06 -4.87 24.20
N LEU A 39 -4.21 -5.20 24.79
CA LEU A 39 -5.14 -6.17 24.24
C LEU A 39 -5.68 -5.72 22.87
N LEU A 40 -6.12 -4.47 22.74
CA LEU A 40 -6.60 -3.95 21.45
C LEU A 40 -5.49 -3.98 20.39
N THR A 41 -4.27 -3.60 20.75
CA THR A 41 -3.10 -3.65 19.85
C THR A 41 -2.77 -5.09 19.41
N PHE A 42 -2.92 -6.07 20.32
CA PHE A 42 -2.75 -7.47 19.96
C PHE A 42 -3.84 -7.94 19.00
N LEU A 43 -5.10 -7.61 19.27
CA LEU A 43 -6.24 -7.97 18.41
C LEU A 43 -6.13 -7.33 17.03
N ASP A 44 -5.65 -6.09 16.95
CA ASP A 44 -5.34 -5.42 15.69
C ASP A 44 -4.35 -6.20 14.83
N LYS A 45 -3.22 -6.56 15.42
CA LYS A 45 -2.19 -7.35 14.74
C LYS A 45 -2.73 -8.71 14.33
N PHE A 46 -3.48 -9.37 15.22
CA PHE A 46 -4.08 -10.67 14.94
C PHE A 46 -5.08 -10.63 13.78
N LEU A 47 -5.98 -9.64 13.75
CA LEU A 47 -6.95 -9.46 12.67
C LEU A 47 -6.27 -9.09 11.35
N SER A 48 -5.28 -8.21 11.40
CA SER A 48 -4.48 -7.83 10.23
C SER A 48 -3.82 -9.06 9.59
N ILE A 49 -3.14 -9.87 10.41
CA ILE A 49 -2.39 -11.06 9.98
C ILE A 49 -3.33 -12.16 9.51
N SER A 50 -4.37 -12.49 10.29
CA SER A 50 -5.13 -13.74 10.11
C SER A 50 -6.36 -13.61 9.22
N ILE A 51 -6.90 -12.39 9.07
CA ILE A 51 -8.16 -12.17 8.34
C ILE A 51 -7.96 -11.18 7.19
N ILE A 52 -7.53 -9.95 7.49
CA ILE A 52 -7.50 -8.88 6.50
C ILE A 52 -6.46 -9.19 5.41
N THR A 53 -5.24 -9.60 5.79
CA THR A 53 -4.18 -9.90 4.82
C THR A 53 -4.57 -11.04 3.86
N PRO A 54 -5.04 -12.22 4.32
CA PRO A 54 -5.48 -13.28 3.41
C PRO A 54 -6.60 -12.84 2.46
N LEU A 55 -7.57 -12.04 2.93
CA LEU A 55 -8.65 -11.53 2.08
C LEU A 55 -8.14 -10.54 1.04
N VAL A 56 -7.23 -9.64 1.40
CA VAL A 56 -6.63 -8.68 0.46
C VAL A 56 -5.81 -9.45 -0.60
N VAL A 57 -5.01 -10.43 -0.19
CA VAL A 57 -4.23 -11.26 -1.14
C VAL A 57 -5.17 -12.05 -2.06
N ALA A 58 -6.24 -12.65 -1.53
CA ALA A 58 -7.22 -13.38 -2.32
C ALA A 58 -7.94 -12.47 -3.32
N TYR A 59 -8.32 -11.24 -2.92
CA TYR A 59 -8.89 -10.24 -3.80
C TYR A 59 -7.94 -9.88 -4.95
N TRP A 60 -6.69 -9.53 -4.61
CA TRP A 60 -5.67 -9.18 -5.60
C TRP A 60 -5.40 -10.32 -6.57
N ARG A 61 -5.26 -11.54 -6.04
CA ARG A 61 -5.10 -12.77 -6.83
C ARG A 61 -6.27 -12.99 -7.78
N GLY A 62 -7.51 -12.91 -7.27
CA GLY A 62 -8.71 -13.10 -8.08
C GLY A 62 -8.82 -12.07 -9.20
N THR A 63 -8.54 -10.81 -8.90
CA THR A 63 -8.57 -9.71 -9.87
C THR A 63 -7.49 -9.87 -10.94
N TRP A 64 -6.26 -10.18 -10.52
CA TRP A 64 -5.12 -10.35 -11.43
C TRP A 64 -5.33 -11.55 -12.36
N ARG A 65 -5.63 -12.73 -11.79
CA ARG A 65 -5.86 -13.95 -12.58
C ARG A 65 -7.13 -13.87 -13.42
N GLY A 66 -8.18 -13.21 -12.94
CA GLY A 66 -9.35 -12.89 -13.75
C GLY A 66 -8.99 -12.02 -14.96
N THR A 67 -8.11 -11.03 -14.77
CA THR A 67 -7.60 -10.19 -15.86
C THR A 67 -6.75 -10.99 -16.85
N ASP A 68 -5.97 -11.97 -16.40
CA ASP A 68 -5.22 -12.89 -17.28
C ASP A 68 -6.13 -13.62 -18.28
N VAL A 69 -7.37 -13.93 -17.88
CA VAL A 69 -8.35 -14.62 -18.73
C VAL A 69 -9.15 -13.64 -19.58
N LEU A 70 -9.47 -12.44 -19.07
CA LEU A 70 -10.38 -11.50 -19.70
C LEU A 70 -9.71 -10.53 -20.69
N VAL A 71 -8.45 -10.16 -20.46
CA VAL A 71 -7.79 -9.08 -21.20
C VAL A 71 -6.71 -9.65 -22.12
N TYR A 72 -7.07 -9.87 -23.39
CA TYR A 72 -6.16 -10.34 -24.44
C TYR A 72 -5.35 -11.59 -24.00
N SER A 73 -6.04 -12.64 -23.56
CA SER A 73 -5.43 -13.89 -23.05
C SER A 73 -4.36 -14.49 -23.98
N ASP A 74 -4.55 -14.31 -25.29
CA ASP A 74 -3.71 -14.93 -26.31
C ASP A 74 -2.51 -14.05 -26.73
N ASP A 75 -2.47 -12.78 -26.28
CA ASP A 75 -1.44 -11.80 -26.66
C ASP A 75 -0.92 -11.07 -25.41
N GLY A 76 0.13 -11.64 -24.82
CA GLY A 76 0.76 -11.11 -23.62
C GLY A 76 1.23 -9.66 -23.75
N LYS A 77 1.62 -9.20 -24.94
CA LYS A 77 2.05 -7.82 -25.18
C LYS A 77 0.86 -6.87 -25.13
N LYS A 78 -0.22 -7.18 -25.84
CA LYS A 78 -1.46 -6.38 -25.78
C LYS A 78 -2.06 -6.37 -24.39
N SER A 79 -2.07 -7.53 -23.72
CA SER A 79 -2.51 -7.66 -22.34
C SER A 79 -1.71 -6.73 -21.40
N ALA A 80 -0.38 -6.74 -21.50
CA ALA A 80 0.48 -5.86 -20.69
C ALA A 80 0.20 -4.37 -20.97
N MET A 81 0.12 -3.98 -22.25
CA MET A 81 -0.13 -2.59 -22.65
C MET A 81 -1.50 -2.11 -22.15
N VAL A 82 -2.54 -2.92 -22.28
CA VAL A 82 -3.90 -2.54 -21.86
C VAL A 82 -4.00 -2.45 -20.34
N SER A 83 -3.43 -3.40 -19.59
CA SER A 83 -3.36 -3.29 -18.14
C SER A 83 -2.57 -2.05 -17.71
N MET A 84 -1.45 -1.74 -18.36
CA MET A 84 -0.67 -0.54 -18.07
C MET A 84 -1.45 0.76 -18.37
N LEU A 85 -2.21 0.81 -19.45
CA LEU A 85 -3.07 1.95 -19.78
C LEU A 85 -4.20 2.13 -18.75
N ILE A 86 -4.93 1.05 -18.44
CA ILE A 86 -6.02 1.07 -17.44
C ILE A 86 -5.47 1.50 -16.08
N GLY A 87 -4.35 0.91 -15.66
CA GLY A 87 -3.71 1.18 -14.38
C GLY A 87 -3.20 2.61 -14.28
N THR A 88 -2.37 3.06 -15.22
CA THR A 88 -1.74 4.38 -15.16
C THR A 88 -2.76 5.50 -15.36
N LEU A 89 -3.61 5.43 -16.41
CA LEU A 89 -4.61 6.47 -16.65
C LEU A 89 -5.69 6.48 -15.57
N GLY A 90 -6.11 5.30 -15.09
CA GLY A 90 -7.05 5.18 -13.99
C GLY A 90 -6.49 5.79 -12.71
N SER A 91 -5.26 5.43 -12.31
CA SER A 91 -4.62 5.97 -11.10
C SER A 91 -4.43 7.48 -11.20
N LEU A 92 -4.05 8.00 -12.37
CA LEU A 92 -4.01 9.44 -12.62
C LEU A 92 -5.39 10.09 -12.46
N LEU A 93 -6.45 9.50 -13.03
CA LEU A 93 -7.81 10.02 -12.92
C LEU A 93 -8.26 10.07 -11.46
N PHE A 94 -8.09 8.98 -10.70
CA PHE A 94 -8.45 8.93 -9.28
C PHE A 94 -7.66 9.95 -8.45
N THR A 95 -6.36 10.11 -8.75
CA THR A 95 -5.50 11.08 -8.06
C THR A 95 -5.89 12.51 -8.40
N LEU A 96 -6.08 12.85 -9.69
CA LEU A 96 -6.43 14.21 -10.15
C LEU A 96 -7.84 14.65 -9.74
N CYS A 97 -8.77 13.71 -9.65
CA CYS A 97 -10.16 13.99 -9.30
C CYS A 97 -10.45 13.93 -7.79
N GLN A 98 -9.45 13.62 -6.95
CA GLN A 98 -9.66 13.36 -5.53
C GLN A 98 -10.32 14.55 -4.79
N SER A 99 -9.89 15.78 -5.07
CA SER A 99 -10.41 16.97 -4.37
C SER A 99 -11.84 17.29 -4.79
N GLN A 100 -12.16 17.13 -6.08
CA GLN A 100 -13.51 17.33 -6.61
C GLN A 100 -14.47 16.26 -6.09
N ILE A 101 -14.02 15.01 -5.96
CA ILE A 101 -14.81 13.91 -5.40
C ILE A 101 -15.09 14.18 -3.91
N MET A 102 -14.05 14.51 -3.14
CA MET A 102 -14.16 14.82 -1.71
C MET A 102 -15.11 16.00 -1.45
N ASN A 103 -15.02 17.07 -2.24
CA ASN A 103 -15.88 18.26 -2.09
C ASN A 103 -17.33 18.05 -2.53
N LYS A 104 -17.64 17.00 -3.32
CA LYS A 104 -19.00 16.74 -3.82
C LYS A 104 -19.72 15.63 -3.06
N ILE A 105 -18.99 14.68 -2.48
CA ILE A 105 -19.55 13.48 -1.85
C ILE A 105 -19.38 13.58 -0.33
N HIS A 106 -20.44 14.01 0.34
CA HIS A 106 -20.49 14.14 1.79
C HIS A 106 -21.36 13.05 2.44
N SER A 107 -20.88 12.48 3.54
CA SER A 107 -21.60 11.45 4.30
C SER A 107 -22.89 11.96 4.96
N HIS A 108 -22.90 13.22 5.37
CA HIS A 108 -23.99 13.82 6.15
C HIS A 108 -25.28 14.12 5.36
N ILE A 109 -25.23 14.17 4.03
CA ILE A 109 -26.40 14.54 3.21
C ILE A 109 -27.23 13.31 2.84
N ASN A 110 -26.60 12.21 2.45
CA ASN A 110 -27.30 10.95 2.12
C ASN A 110 -26.38 9.75 2.41
N PRO A 111 -26.52 9.12 3.60
CA PRO A 111 -25.62 8.06 4.05
C PRO A 111 -25.63 6.83 3.14
N VAL A 112 -26.80 6.44 2.63
CA VAL A 112 -26.94 5.29 1.73
C VAL A 112 -26.25 5.56 0.40
N LYS A 113 -26.49 6.74 -0.19
CA LYS A 113 -25.81 7.16 -1.42
C LYS A 113 -24.30 7.24 -1.21
N TYR A 114 -23.84 7.82 -0.10
CA TYR A 114 -22.42 7.89 0.24
C TYR A 114 -21.81 6.50 0.34
N TYR A 115 -22.47 5.57 1.04
CA TYR A 115 -22.02 4.19 1.16
C TYR A 115 -21.91 3.50 -0.20
N LEU A 116 -22.95 3.59 -1.04
CA LEU A 116 -22.91 2.97 -2.38
C LEU A 116 -21.80 3.56 -3.26
N ILE A 117 -21.63 4.88 -3.26
CA ILE A 117 -20.59 5.57 -4.05
C ILE A 117 -19.20 5.19 -3.57
N THR A 118 -18.96 5.18 -2.25
CA THR A 118 -17.65 4.84 -1.67
C THR A 118 -17.27 3.39 -1.95
N ARG A 119 -18.21 2.44 -1.91
CA ARG A 119 -17.95 1.05 -2.28
C ARG A 119 -17.69 0.86 -3.77
N LEU A 120 -18.45 1.54 -4.63
CA LEU A 120 -18.19 1.55 -6.08
C LEU A 120 -16.83 2.18 -6.41
N TYR A 121 -16.46 3.25 -5.70
CA TYR A 121 -15.15 3.90 -5.80
C TYR A 121 -14.04 2.90 -5.46
N THR A 122 -14.13 2.22 -4.31
CA THR A 122 -13.10 1.27 -3.87
C THR A 122 -13.01 0.05 -4.79
N ALA A 123 -14.14 -0.48 -5.27
CA ALA A 123 -14.15 -1.58 -6.24
C ALA A 123 -13.46 -1.18 -7.56
N SER A 124 -13.80 -0.01 -8.09
CA SER A 124 -13.24 0.49 -9.35
C SER A 124 -11.76 0.82 -9.22
N PHE A 125 -11.38 1.52 -8.15
CA PHE A 125 -9.98 1.89 -7.91
C PHE A 125 -9.12 0.66 -7.61
N GLY A 126 -9.66 -0.35 -6.91
CA GLY A 126 -8.96 -1.61 -6.69
C GLY A 126 -8.59 -2.33 -7.98
N ILE A 127 -9.51 -2.38 -8.97
CA ILE A 127 -9.22 -2.95 -10.30
C ILE A 127 -8.12 -2.16 -11.02
N VAL A 128 -8.14 -0.83 -10.91
CA VAL A 128 -7.12 0.07 -11.46
C VAL A 128 -5.75 -0.19 -10.82
N CYS A 129 -5.66 -0.28 -9.49
CA CYS A 129 -4.42 -0.59 -8.77
C CYS A 129 -3.82 -1.93 -9.22
N VAL A 130 -4.66 -2.98 -9.31
CA VAL A 130 -4.22 -4.31 -9.77
C VAL A 130 -3.71 -4.24 -11.22
N ASN A 131 -4.38 -3.51 -12.10
CA ASN A 131 -3.93 -3.35 -13.49
C ASN A 131 -2.65 -2.54 -13.62
N GLN A 132 -2.42 -1.55 -12.75
CA GLN A 132 -1.15 -0.81 -12.73
C GLN A 132 0.01 -1.74 -12.37
N PHE A 133 -0.14 -2.54 -11.31
CA PHE A 133 0.87 -3.52 -10.92
C PHE A 133 1.07 -4.57 -12.02
N ARG A 134 -0.02 -5.15 -12.53
CA ARG A 134 0.03 -6.16 -13.58
C ARG A 134 0.70 -5.66 -14.86
N GLY A 135 0.31 -4.48 -15.33
CA GLY A 135 0.86 -3.86 -16.53
C GLY A 135 2.36 -3.63 -16.42
N ALA A 136 2.80 -2.97 -15.34
CA ALA A 136 4.22 -2.68 -15.13
C ALA A 136 5.05 -3.96 -14.88
N TRP A 137 4.49 -4.95 -14.19
CA TRP A 137 5.13 -6.26 -13.96
C TRP A 137 5.33 -7.01 -15.28
N MET A 138 4.27 -7.18 -16.07
CA MET A 138 4.37 -7.84 -17.38
C MET A 138 5.27 -7.06 -18.34
N PHE A 139 5.26 -5.73 -18.28
CA PHE A 139 6.16 -4.91 -19.09
C PHE A 139 7.63 -5.22 -18.80
N LEU A 140 8.01 -5.37 -17.52
CA LEU A 140 9.36 -5.83 -17.16
C LEU A 140 9.63 -7.23 -17.69
N ASP A 141 8.72 -8.18 -17.48
CA ASP A 141 8.91 -9.58 -17.92
C ASP A 141 9.09 -9.69 -19.45
N LEU A 142 8.44 -8.81 -20.23
CA LEU A 142 8.54 -8.80 -21.69
C LEU A 142 9.81 -8.13 -22.23
N HIS A 143 10.42 -7.21 -21.47
CA HIS A 143 11.54 -6.39 -21.95
C HIS A 143 12.86 -6.66 -21.21
N THR A 144 12.83 -7.45 -20.13
CA THR A 144 14.00 -7.77 -19.32
C THR A 144 14.10 -9.27 -19.07
N SER A 145 15.32 -9.76 -18.89
CA SER A 145 15.55 -11.15 -18.52
C SER A 145 15.05 -11.42 -17.09
N CYS A 146 14.52 -12.62 -16.87
CA CYS A 146 14.06 -13.08 -15.56
C CYS A 146 15.15 -13.89 -14.82
N ASP A 147 16.43 -13.61 -15.08
CA ASP A 147 17.55 -14.23 -14.36
C ASP A 147 17.88 -13.46 -13.07
N VAL A 148 18.52 -14.16 -12.12
CA VAL A 148 18.83 -13.62 -10.78
C VAL A 148 19.61 -12.30 -10.86
N VAL A 149 20.54 -12.15 -11.80
CA VAL A 149 21.39 -10.95 -11.89
C VAL A 149 20.57 -9.76 -12.36
N THR A 150 19.86 -9.90 -13.48
CA THR A 150 19.03 -8.82 -14.04
C THR A 150 17.96 -8.39 -13.03
N VAL A 151 17.26 -9.35 -12.42
CA VAL A 151 16.23 -9.07 -11.41
C VAL A 151 16.84 -8.33 -10.22
N THR A 152 17.98 -8.78 -9.71
CA THR A 152 18.65 -8.14 -8.56
C THR A 152 19.04 -6.70 -8.87
N ILE A 153 19.63 -6.44 -10.04
CA ILE A 153 20.05 -5.09 -10.45
C ILE A 153 18.85 -4.15 -10.47
N ILE A 154 17.76 -4.52 -11.17
CA ILE A 154 16.56 -3.68 -11.27
C ILE A 154 15.94 -3.42 -9.88
N THR A 155 15.89 -4.46 -9.04
CA THR A 155 15.33 -4.37 -7.68
C THR A 155 16.16 -3.41 -6.82
N VAL A 156 17.47 -3.60 -6.76
CA VAL A 156 18.38 -2.78 -5.94
C VAL A 156 18.42 -1.34 -6.44
N SER A 157 18.46 -1.11 -7.76
CA SER A 157 18.37 0.22 -8.33
C SER A 157 17.05 0.91 -7.98
N SER A 158 15.93 0.18 -8.00
CA SER A 158 14.62 0.74 -7.63
C SER A 158 14.55 1.07 -6.13
N ILE A 159 15.04 0.18 -5.26
CA ILE A 159 15.16 0.44 -3.81
C ILE A 159 16.03 1.68 -3.57
N PHE A 160 17.16 1.82 -4.27
CA PHE A 160 18.05 2.97 -4.12
C PHE A 160 17.38 4.29 -4.51
N ILE A 161 16.58 4.30 -5.58
CA ILE A 161 15.83 5.50 -5.98
C ILE A 161 14.72 5.80 -4.95
N LEU A 162 14.00 4.80 -4.46
CA LEU A 162 13.00 4.98 -3.40
C LEU A 162 13.64 5.50 -2.10
N PHE A 163 14.83 5.02 -1.75
CA PHE A 163 15.61 5.50 -0.61
C PHE A 163 16.00 6.98 -0.75
N ILE A 164 16.57 7.38 -1.89
CA ILE A 164 16.95 8.79 -2.13
C ILE A 164 15.73 9.70 -2.12
N THR A 165 14.61 9.23 -2.66
CA THR A 165 13.35 9.99 -2.68
C THR A 165 12.59 9.91 -1.36
N LYS A 166 13.05 9.11 -0.38
CA LYS A 166 12.39 8.89 0.93
C LYS A 166 10.96 8.37 0.78
N THR A 167 10.78 7.37 -0.07
CA THR A 167 9.46 6.78 -0.40
C THR A 167 9.41 5.26 -0.18
N LEU A 168 10.33 4.68 0.59
CA LEU A 168 10.36 3.24 0.83
C LEU A 168 9.13 2.72 1.59
N ARG A 169 8.48 3.53 2.43
CA ARG A 169 7.23 3.15 3.11
C ARG A 169 6.11 2.78 2.13
N ASN A 170 6.14 3.27 0.89
CA ASN A 170 5.14 2.92 -0.13
C ASN A 170 5.22 1.45 -0.59
N LEU A 171 6.24 0.70 -0.17
CA LEU A 171 6.28 -0.76 -0.30
C LEU A 171 5.33 -1.48 0.66
N SER A 172 4.83 -0.79 1.70
CA SER A 172 3.99 -1.37 2.74
C SER A 172 2.61 -1.79 2.21
N ALA A 173 2.13 -2.92 2.72
CA ALA A 173 0.81 -3.48 2.45
C ALA A 173 0.38 -4.32 3.68
N PRO A 174 -0.86 -4.84 3.75
CA PRO A 174 -1.23 -5.84 4.77
C PRO A 174 -0.18 -6.97 4.84
N PRO A 175 0.35 -7.34 6.02
CA PRO A 175 -0.23 -7.14 7.35
C PRO A 175 0.21 -5.88 8.10
N PHE A 176 1.04 -5.02 7.51
CA PHE A 176 1.57 -3.84 8.18
C PHE A 176 0.82 -2.55 7.86
N ALA A 177 0.04 -2.53 6.78
CA ALA A 177 -0.83 -1.40 6.45
C ALA A 177 -2.25 -1.89 6.21
N VAL A 178 -3.14 -1.56 7.14
CA VAL A 178 -4.58 -1.81 7.08
C VAL A 178 -5.29 -0.48 7.10
N THR A 179 -6.10 -0.25 6.08
CA THR A 179 -6.94 0.94 5.96
C THR A 179 -8.39 0.57 6.20
N ILE A 180 -8.99 1.20 7.20
CA ILE A 180 -10.42 1.09 7.46
C ILE A 180 -11.20 2.06 6.59
N ASP A 181 -12.45 1.71 6.31
CA ASP A 181 -13.36 2.49 5.48
C ASP A 181 -13.99 3.63 6.30
N ARG A 182 -13.15 4.52 6.83
CA ARG A 182 -13.57 5.72 7.56
C ARG A 182 -13.98 6.82 6.59
N TYR A 183 -14.93 7.65 7.02
CA TYR A 183 -15.41 8.77 6.20
C TYR A 183 -14.34 9.85 5.99
N GLU A 184 -13.48 10.06 6.99
CA GLU A 184 -12.38 11.02 6.95
C GLU A 184 -11.35 10.56 5.92
N ASP A 185 -10.99 11.45 5.00
CA ASP A 185 -9.94 11.22 4.01
C ASP A 185 -10.17 9.96 3.13
N TYR A 186 -11.44 9.52 2.99
CA TYR A 186 -11.79 8.31 2.23
C TYR A 186 -11.24 8.35 0.81
N PHE A 187 -11.34 9.51 0.15
CA PHE A 187 -10.95 9.74 -1.23
C PHE A 187 -9.54 10.30 -1.40
N THR A 188 -8.84 10.57 -0.30
CA THR A 188 -7.53 11.21 -0.32
C THR A 188 -6.48 10.25 -0.87
N VAL A 189 -5.77 10.69 -1.90
CA VAL A 189 -4.65 10.00 -2.54
C VAL A 189 -3.43 10.92 -2.45
N PRO A 190 -2.61 10.78 -1.39
CA PRO A 190 -1.47 11.66 -1.15
C PRO A 190 -0.51 11.66 -2.34
N THR A 191 0.05 12.81 -2.66
CA THR A 191 1.03 12.99 -3.73
C THR A 191 2.39 13.40 -3.15
N PHE A 192 3.45 13.14 -3.89
CA PHE A 192 4.83 13.30 -3.42
C PHE A 192 5.16 14.75 -3.02
N PHE A 193 4.79 15.73 -3.85
CA PHE A 193 5.06 17.15 -3.60
C PHE A 193 3.96 17.87 -2.82
N LYS A 194 2.80 17.21 -2.60
CA LYS A 194 1.63 17.73 -1.88
C LYS A 194 1.11 19.07 -2.41
N TYR A 195 1.18 19.30 -3.72
CA TYR A 195 0.62 20.52 -4.31
C TYR A 195 -0.92 20.50 -4.27
N SER A 196 -1.55 21.64 -3.98
CA SER A 196 -3.02 21.78 -4.05
C SER A 196 -3.49 21.99 -5.50
N SER A 197 -4.77 21.69 -5.76
CA SER A 197 -5.38 21.88 -7.08
C SER A 197 -5.40 23.33 -7.57
N ASP A 198 -5.17 24.31 -6.69
CA ASP A 198 -5.08 25.74 -7.03
C ASP A 198 -3.87 26.04 -7.92
N LYS A 199 -2.81 25.23 -7.80
CA LYS A 199 -1.62 25.30 -8.65
C LYS A 199 -1.69 24.20 -9.71
N THR A 200 -2.64 24.33 -10.64
CA THR A 200 -3.05 23.26 -11.58
C THR A 200 -1.88 22.52 -12.25
N TRP A 201 -0.90 23.23 -12.82
CA TRP A 201 0.23 22.58 -13.50
C TRP A 201 1.19 21.85 -12.56
N LEU A 202 1.44 22.42 -11.37
CA LEU A 202 2.28 21.78 -10.35
C LEU A 202 1.57 20.56 -9.75
N TYR A 203 0.26 20.65 -9.53
CA TYR A 203 -0.56 19.53 -9.09
C TYR A 203 -0.62 18.40 -10.13
N LEU A 204 -0.79 18.74 -11.41
CA LEU A 204 -0.76 17.76 -12.49
C LEU A 204 0.60 17.05 -12.56
N PHE A 205 1.70 17.81 -12.49
CA PHE A 205 3.04 17.26 -12.47
C PHE A 205 3.27 16.35 -11.26
N ASP A 206 2.79 16.75 -10.09
CA ASP A 206 2.87 15.97 -8.85
C ASP A 206 2.10 14.64 -8.95
N CYS A 207 0.88 14.68 -9.49
CA CYS A 207 0.11 13.46 -9.76
C CYS A 207 0.84 12.53 -10.73
N ILE A 208 1.39 13.08 -11.82
CA ILE A 208 2.16 12.31 -12.80
C ILE A 208 3.40 11.70 -12.17
N PHE A 209 4.17 12.48 -11.42
CA PHE A 209 5.37 11.98 -10.75
C PHE A 209 5.04 10.89 -9.73
N SER A 210 4.02 11.12 -8.90
CA SER A 210 3.57 10.17 -7.88
C SER A 210 3.13 8.84 -8.49
N VAL A 211 2.28 8.87 -9.52
CA VAL A 211 1.73 7.65 -10.14
C VAL A 211 2.76 6.97 -11.04
N CYS A 212 3.41 7.70 -11.94
CA CYS A 212 4.23 7.11 -13.00
C CYS A 212 5.66 6.80 -12.55
N VAL A 213 6.22 7.56 -11.59
CA VAL A 213 7.59 7.34 -11.10
C VAL A 213 7.56 6.51 -9.82
N ILE A 214 7.01 7.05 -8.74
CA ILE A 214 7.03 6.36 -7.43
C ILE A 214 6.20 5.07 -7.48
N GLY A 215 4.98 5.14 -8.03
CA GLY A 215 4.12 3.95 -8.20
C GLY A 215 4.80 2.83 -8.99
N THR A 216 5.46 3.15 -10.10
CA THR A 216 6.17 2.14 -10.91
C THR A 216 7.38 1.54 -10.19
N LEU A 217 8.16 2.35 -9.47
CA LEU A 217 9.31 1.87 -8.69
C LEU A 217 8.87 0.89 -7.59
N VAL A 218 7.74 1.15 -6.94
CA VAL A 218 7.13 0.21 -5.97
C VAL A 218 6.84 -1.13 -6.64
N VAL A 219 6.22 -1.13 -7.83
CA VAL A 219 5.95 -2.37 -8.58
C VAL A 219 7.25 -3.10 -8.91
N PHE A 220 8.31 -2.39 -9.31
CA PHE A 220 9.59 -3.00 -9.67
C PHE A 220 10.24 -3.71 -8.48
N VAL A 221 10.16 -3.13 -7.28
CA VAL A 221 10.67 -3.76 -6.06
C VAL A 221 9.82 -4.99 -5.69
N TRP A 222 8.49 -4.87 -5.71
CA TRP A 222 7.57 -5.99 -5.45
C TRP A 222 7.80 -7.15 -6.41
N ARG A 223 7.84 -6.88 -7.72
CA ARG A 223 8.15 -7.85 -8.76
C ARG A 223 9.52 -8.48 -8.53
N GLY A 224 10.52 -7.63 -8.33
CA GLY A 224 11.89 -8.04 -8.13
C GLY A 224 12.07 -9.04 -7.01
N THR A 225 11.59 -8.70 -5.82
CA THR A 225 11.68 -9.58 -4.65
C THR A 225 10.85 -10.85 -4.83
N TRP A 226 9.65 -10.75 -5.42
CA TRP A 226 8.83 -11.93 -5.69
C TRP A 226 9.53 -12.91 -6.64
N THR A 227 10.06 -12.42 -7.76
CA THR A 227 10.78 -13.24 -8.75
C THR A 227 12.06 -13.83 -8.16
N LEU A 228 12.80 -13.10 -7.31
CA LEU A 228 13.96 -13.67 -6.61
C LEU A 228 13.56 -14.85 -5.72
N VAL A 229 12.43 -14.76 -5.01
CA VAL A 229 11.93 -15.88 -4.21
C VAL A 229 11.50 -17.05 -5.11
N ASP A 230 10.87 -16.80 -6.26
CA ASP A 230 10.53 -17.85 -7.23
C ASP A 230 11.78 -18.60 -7.74
N LEU A 231 12.88 -17.89 -7.98
CA LEU A 231 14.13 -18.46 -8.50
C LEU A 231 14.94 -19.19 -7.42
N LEU A 232 14.88 -18.74 -6.16
CA LEU A 232 15.79 -19.18 -5.10
C LEU A 232 15.14 -20.17 -4.10
N LEU A 233 13.84 -20.04 -3.83
CA LEU A 233 13.17 -20.81 -2.78
C LEU A 233 12.44 -22.01 -3.38
N TRP A 234 13.04 -23.20 -3.33
CA TRP A 234 12.47 -24.45 -3.87
C TRP A 234 11.94 -24.31 -5.31
N PRO A 235 12.78 -23.92 -6.29
CA PRO A 235 12.33 -23.65 -7.67
C PRO A 235 11.66 -24.87 -8.34
N ASN A 236 12.03 -26.09 -7.93
CA ASN A 236 11.50 -27.33 -8.50
C ASN A 236 10.24 -27.85 -7.80
N ASN A 237 9.76 -27.19 -6.74
CA ASN A 237 8.58 -27.62 -5.99
C ASN A 237 7.74 -26.41 -5.57
N ALA A 238 6.78 -26.04 -6.42
CA ALA A 238 5.95 -24.85 -6.25
C ALA A 238 5.14 -24.86 -4.94
N VAL A 239 4.62 -26.02 -4.52
CA VAL A 239 3.85 -26.15 -3.27
C VAL A 239 4.76 -25.94 -2.05
N MET A 240 5.91 -26.61 -2.01
CA MET A 240 6.88 -26.44 -0.93
C MET A 240 7.39 -25.00 -0.87
N SER A 241 7.66 -24.40 -2.03
CA SER A 241 8.05 -23.00 -2.15
C SER A 241 6.97 -22.05 -1.59
N ALA A 242 5.69 -22.31 -1.87
CA ALA A 242 4.58 -21.51 -1.36
C ALA A 242 4.45 -21.64 0.17
N CYS A 243 4.49 -22.87 0.71
CA CYS A 243 4.46 -23.13 2.14
C CYS A 243 5.65 -22.49 2.86
N ALA A 244 6.87 -22.66 2.34
CA ALA A 244 8.08 -22.07 2.90
C ALA A 244 8.01 -20.55 2.89
N SER A 245 7.52 -19.94 1.80
CA SER A 245 7.33 -18.50 1.71
C SER A 245 6.31 -18.00 2.74
N ALA A 246 5.17 -18.68 2.92
CA ALA A 246 4.21 -18.32 3.96
C ALA A 246 4.81 -18.42 5.38
N MET A 247 5.55 -19.50 5.69
CA MET A 247 6.20 -19.67 6.99
C MET A 247 7.26 -18.60 7.27
N ILE A 248 8.14 -18.33 6.29
CA ILE A 248 9.16 -17.27 6.38
C ILE A 248 8.46 -15.92 6.56
N GLY A 249 7.45 -15.63 5.74
CA GLY A 249 6.70 -14.39 5.77
C GLY A 249 6.08 -14.11 7.14
N TYR A 250 5.29 -15.04 7.69
CA TYR A 250 4.67 -14.85 9.00
C TYR A 250 5.68 -14.81 10.14
N THR A 251 6.78 -15.56 10.05
CA THR A 251 7.88 -15.46 11.02
C THR A 251 8.49 -14.06 11.03
N LEU A 252 8.81 -13.52 9.85
CA LEU A 252 9.32 -12.16 9.71
C LEU A 252 8.31 -11.14 10.23
N VAL A 253 7.00 -11.30 9.94
CA VAL A 253 5.95 -10.40 10.43
C VAL A 253 5.91 -10.32 11.96
N VAL A 254 5.94 -11.48 12.63
CA VAL A 254 5.98 -11.53 14.10
C VAL A 254 7.25 -10.86 14.62
N LEU A 255 8.41 -11.17 14.04
CA LEU A 255 9.68 -10.55 14.42
C LEU A 255 9.65 -9.02 14.23
N THR A 256 9.12 -8.51 13.12
CA THR A 256 8.99 -7.09 12.87
C THR A 256 8.14 -6.42 13.96
N PHE A 257 6.96 -6.98 14.28
CA PHE A 257 6.12 -6.44 15.36
C PHE A 257 6.79 -6.50 16.74
N CYS A 258 7.60 -7.52 17.02
CA CYS A 258 8.38 -7.62 18.25
C CYS A 258 9.52 -6.59 18.30
N MET A 259 10.14 -6.27 17.16
CA MET A 259 11.21 -5.28 17.06
C MET A 259 10.70 -3.83 17.12
N GLN A 260 9.42 -3.59 16.82
CA GLN A 260 8.83 -2.25 16.75
C GLN A 260 9.15 -1.36 17.97
N PRO A 261 9.02 -1.79 19.24
CA PRO A 261 9.34 -0.93 20.40
C PRO A 261 10.81 -0.50 20.45
N PHE A 262 11.72 -1.38 20.03
CA PHE A 262 13.15 -1.07 19.95
C PHE A 262 13.43 -0.06 18.84
N VAL A 263 12.84 -0.24 17.65
CA VAL A 263 13.01 0.71 16.55
C VAL A 263 12.37 2.06 16.87
N LYS A 264 11.24 2.09 17.60
CA LYS A 264 10.66 3.33 18.15
C LYS A 264 11.66 4.06 19.04
N TYR A 265 12.30 3.35 19.96
CA TYR A 265 13.34 3.94 20.81
C TYR A 265 14.48 4.55 19.96
N LEU A 266 14.96 3.83 18.94
CA LEU A 266 15.98 4.35 18.02
C LEU A 266 15.48 5.59 17.25
N ALA A 267 14.25 5.56 16.73
CA ALA A 267 13.66 6.66 15.98
C ALA A 267 13.50 7.95 16.82
N ARG A 268 13.24 7.83 18.13
CA ARG A 268 13.23 8.99 19.05
C ARG A 268 14.62 9.54 19.33
N THR A 269 15.63 8.67 19.35
CA THR A 269 16.98 9.03 19.81
C THR A 269 17.86 9.54 18.66
N LEU A 270 17.66 9.00 17.46
CA LEU A 270 18.44 9.33 16.27
C LEU A 270 17.83 10.53 15.52
N SER A 271 18.65 11.23 14.74
CA SER A 271 18.21 12.34 13.90
C SER A 271 18.87 12.30 12.52
N GLY A 272 18.35 13.12 11.60
CA GLY A 272 18.89 13.28 10.24
C GLY A 272 18.91 11.98 9.43
N VAL A 273 19.99 11.79 8.67
CA VAL A 273 20.15 10.66 7.72
C VAL A 273 20.26 9.32 8.45
N VAL A 274 20.84 9.28 9.65
CA VAL A 274 20.99 8.03 10.41
C VAL A 274 19.62 7.50 10.86
N ARG A 275 18.72 8.39 11.31
CA ARG A 275 17.33 8.03 11.61
C ARG A 275 16.65 7.46 10.38
N LEU A 276 16.77 8.14 9.23
CA LEU A 276 16.18 7.69 7.97
C LEU A 276 16.66 6.28 7.58
N ILE A 277 17.97 6.02 7.60
CA ILE A 277 18.53 4.70 7.29
C ILE A 277 17.97 3.61 8.21
N VAL A 278 17.88 3.86 9.51
CA VAL A 278 17.34 2.89 10.47
C VAL A 278 15.86 2.59 10.21
N VAL A 279 15.06 3.63 9.94
CA VAL A 279 13.65 3.48 9.58
C VAL A 279 13.49 2.70 8.28
N ASP A 280 14.29 3.02 7.26
CA ASP A 280 14.22 2.38 5.95
C ASP A 280 14.65 0.92 5.97
N ILE A 281 15.69 0.57 6.75
CA ILE A 281 16.08 -0.83 6.99
C ILE A 281 14.92 -1.59 7.64
N TYR A 282 14.25 -0.98 8.62
CA TYR A 282 13.11 -1.60 9.29
C TYR A 282 11.90 -1.76 8.34
N LEU A 283 11.63 -0.78 7.48
CA LEU A 283 10.59 -0.86 6.45
C LEU A 283 10.91 -1.95 5.42
N LEU A 284 12.16 -2.06 4.95
CA LEU A 284 12.60 -3.13 4.05
C LEU A 284 12.48 -4.52 4.71
N PHE A 285 12.83 -4.63 6.00
CA PHE A 285 12.65 -5.87 6.75
C PHE A 285 11.17 -6.27 6.84
N SER A 286 10.28 -5.31 7.09
CA SER A 286 8.83 -5.54 7.09
C SER A 286 8.34 -5.97 5.71
N PHE A 287 8.81 -5.32 4.65
CA PHE A 287 8.46 -5.64 3.27
C PHE A 287 8.87 -7.07 2.87
N CYS A 288 10.04 -7.55 3.30
CA CYS A 288 10.45 -8.95 3.11
C CYS A 288 9.46 -9.94 3.73
N GLY A 289 8.87 -9.61 4.89
CA GLY A 289 7.79 -10.38 5.49
C GLY A 289 6.52 -10.33 4.64
N THR A 290 6.10 -9.13 4.27
CA THR A 290 4.90 -8.88 3.46
C THR A 290 4.91 -9.65 2.14
N VAL A 291 5.96 -9.51 1.33
CA VAL A 291 6.04 -10.16 0.01
C VAL A 291 5.98 -11.68 0.11
N ASN A 292 6.57 -12.26 1.17
CA ASN A 292 6.54 -13.70 1.42
C ASN A 292 5.16 -14.20 1.88
N VAL A 293 4.46 -13.43 2.73
CA VAL A 293 3.07 -13.73 3.10
C VAL A 293 2.17 -13.69 1.86
N TRP A 294 2.28 -12.61 1.07
CA TRP A 294 1.48 -12.44 -0.15
C TRP A 294 1.74 -13.56 -1.14
N ARG A 295 3.01 -13.83 -1.45
CA ARG A 295 3.41 -14.91 -2.36
C ARG A 295 2.96 -16.28 -1.88
N GLY A 296 3.18 -16.58 -0.60
CA GLY A 296 2.77 -17.85 0.00
C GLY A 296 1.27 -18.08 -0.14
N ILE A 297 0.44 -17.16 0.34
CA ILE A 297 -1.03 -17.27 0.27
C ILE A 297 -1.50 -17.34 -1.19
N TRP A 298 -0.97 -16.48 -2.06
CA TRP A 298 -1.35 -16.43 -3.47
C TRP A 298 -1.10 -17.77 -4.18
N ASN A 299 0.07 -18.37 -3.97
CA ASN A 299 0.41 -19.65 -4.59
C ASN A 299 -0.31 -20.83 -3.95
N LEU A 300 -0.54 -20.82 -2.63
CA LEU A 300 -1.39 -21.81 -1.99
C LEU A 300 -2.83 -21.79 -2.53
N LEU A 301 -3.40 -20.60 -2.77
CA LEU A 301 -4.69 -20.47 -3.44
C LEU A 301 -4.66 -21.04 -4.86
N ASN A 302 -3.58 -20.82 -5.63
CA ASN A 302 -3.42 -21.39 -6.97
C ASN A 302 -3.39 -22.93 -6.95
N HIS A 303 -2.80 -23.54 -5.92
CA HIS A 303 -2.67 -25.00 -5.84
C HIS A 303 -3.86 -25.71 -5.19
N TYR A 304 -4.48 -25.11 -4.17
CA TYR A 304 -5.46 -25.79 -3.33
C TYR A 304 -6.89 -25.26 -3.45
N PHE A 305 -7.10 -24.01 -3.89
CA PHE A 305 -8.45 -23.43 -3.91
C PHE A 305 -9.11 -23.57 -5.29
N LEU A 306 -9.95 -24.61 -5.42
CA LEU A 306 -10.67 -24.96 -6.65
C LEU A 306 -9.74 -25.08 -7.88
N PRO A 307 -8.70 -25.94 -7.82
CA PRO A 307 -7.69 -26.02 -8.88
C PRO A 307 -8.28 -26.40 -10.25
N ASP A 308 -9.30 -27.26 -10.27
CA ASP A 308 -9.96 -27.73 -11.50
C ASP A 308 -10.97 -26.73 -12.08
N MET A 309 -11.30 -25.68 -11.33
CA MET A 309 -12.27 -24.64 -11.72
C MET A 309 -11.66 -23.24 -11.59
N ALA A 310 -10.56 -23.01 -12.31
CA ALA A 310 -9.75 -21.80 -12.21
C ALA A 310 -10.57 -20.49 -12.34
N ASN A 311 -11.46 -20.37 -13.31
CA ASN A 311 -12.29 -19.17 -13.48
C ASN A 311 -13.21 -18.91 -12.27
N THR A 312 -13.82 -19.97 -11.74
CA THR A 312 -14.64 -19.89 -10.52
C THR A 312 -13.78 -19.53 -9.31
N SER A 313 -12.57 -20.10 -9.21
CA SER A 313 -11.58 -19.75 -8.20
C SER A 313 -11.27 -18.24 -8.22
N PHE A 314 -10.97 -17.68 -9.39
CA PHE A 314 -10.63 -16.25 -9.56
C PHE A 314 -11.81 -15.36 -9.15
N LEU A 315 -13.01 -15.68 -9.64
CA LEU A 315 -14.23 -14.92 -9.38
C LEU A 315 -14.60 -14.93 -7.89
N LEU A 316 -14.55 -16.10 -7.25
CA LEU A 316 -14.87 -16.23 -5.83
C LEU A 316 -13.85 -15.50 -4.97
N THR A 317 -12.54 -15.67 -5.23
CA THR A 317 -11.52 -14.96 -4.44
C THR A 317 -11.58 -13.44 -4.64
N HIS A 318 -12.03 -12.94 -5.79
CA HIS A 318 -12.32 -11.52 -6.00
C HIS A 318 -13.57 -11.07 -5.23
N LEU A 319 -14.74 -11.64 -5.55
CA LEU A 319 -16.03 -11.15 -5.03
C LEU A 319 -16.19 -11.41 -3.53
N VAL A 320 -15.95 -12.63 -3.07
CA VAL A 320 -16.19 -13.00 -1.67
C VAL A 320 -15.25 -12.24 -0.76
N SER A 321 -13.97 -12.12 -1.12
CA SER A 321 -13.01 -11.37 -0.32
C SER A 321 -13.37 -9.88 -0.25
N PHE A 322 -13.78 -9.28 -1.37
CA PHE A 322 -14.23 -7.88 -1.39
C PHE A 322 -15.48 -7.68 -0.51
N LEU A 323 -16.48 -8.55 -0.63
CA LEU A 323 -17.70 -8.51 0.19
C LEU A 323 -17.37 -8.62 1.68
N ILE A 324 -16.52 -9.59 2.07
CA ILE A 324 -16.12 -9.75 3.47
C ILE A 324 -15.37 -8.50 3.95
N LEU A 325 -14.41 -7.99 3.19
CA LEU A 325 -13.67 -6.77 3.53
C LEU A 325 -14.59 -5.56 3.69
N MET A 326 -15.64 -5.43 2.86
CA MET A 326 -16.64 -4.38 3.02
C MET A 326 -17.48 -4.56 4.29
N LEU A 327 -17.86 -5.80 4.62
CA LEU A 327 -18.63 -6.13 5.83
C LEU A 327 -17.83 -5.82 7.10
N ILE A 328 -16.52 -6.07 7.08
CA ILE A 328 -15.60 -5.71 8.16
C ILE A 328 -15.03 -4.30 7.97
N ASN A 329 -15.60 -3.44 7.12
CA ASN A 329 -15.20 -2.03 6.98
C ASN A 329 -13.68 -1.81 6.74
N SER A 330 -13.04 -2.69 5.96
CA SER A 330 -11.60 -2.70 5.66
C SER A 330 -11.32 -2.83 4.15
N SER A 331 -12.31 -2.55 3.30
CA SER A 331 -12.19 -2.72 1.84
C SER A 331 -11.14 -1.80 1.21
N ASN A 332 -10.86 -0.64 1.80
CA ASN A 332 -9.80 0.26 1.34
C ASN A 332 -8.39 -0.30 1.49
N SER A 333 -8.21 -1.38 2.28
CA SER A 333 -6.93 -2.08 2.38
C SER A 333 -6.51 -2.77 1.07
N ILE A 334 -7.41 -2.90 0.09
CA ILE A 334 -7.07 -3.43 -1.24
C ILE A 334 -6.41 -2.39 -2.15
N LEU A 335 -6.42 -1.11 -1.78
CA LEU A 335 -5.94 -0.02 -2.62
C LEU A 335 -4.45 0.26 -2.37
N VAL A 336 -3.73 0.60 -3.43
CA VAL A 336 -2.40 1.23 -3.31
C VAL A 336 -2.61 2.73 -3.32
N ARG A 337 -2.45 3.37 -2.16
CA ARG A 337 -2.81 4.78 -1.97
C ARG A 337 -1.58 5.67 -2.02
N GLY A 338 -1.49 6.45 -3.09
CA GLY A 338 -0.66 7.65 -3.13
C GLY A 338 0.81 7.44 -2.80
N VAL A 339 1.44 8.50 -2.30
CA VAL A 339 2.84 8.54 -1.91
C VAL A 339 2.99 9.12 -0.50
N TYR A 340 3.63 8.35 0.37
CA TYR A 340 4.00 8.71 1.72
C TYR A 340 5.51 8.92 1.81
N LEU A 341 5.92 9.94 2.56
CA LEU A 341 7.33 10.26 2.77
C LEU A 341 7.84 9.60 4.06
N ASP A 342 9.03 9.01 3.98
CA ASP A 342 9.69 8.38 5.11
C ASP A 342 10.13 9.44 6.13
N CYS A 343 9.98 9.12 7.42
CA CYS A 343 10.30 10.02 8.54
C CYS A 343 9.54 11.37 8.53
N GLU A 344 8.40 11.45 7.84
CA GLU A 344 7.59 12.67 7.82
C GLU A 344 6.90 12.93 9.16
N GLU A 345 6.44 11.89 9.85
CA GLU A 345 5.79 12.03 11.15
C GLU A 345 6.80 12.39 12.26
N GLN A 346 6.30 13.11 13.27
CA GLN A 346 7.10 13.53 14.40
C GLN A 346 7.46 12.35 15.32
N GLY A 347 8.69 12.37 15.86
CA GLY A 347 9.14 11.39 16.84
C GLY A 347 9.17 9.95 16.31
N ASP A 348 8.55 9.02 17.04
CA ASP A 348 8.53 7.59 16.71
C ASP A 348 7.34 7.14 15.86
N GLN A 349 6.39 8.03 15.57
CA GLN A 349 5.23 7.68 14.74
C GLN A 349 5.64 7.24 13.32
N CYS A 350 6.83 7.62 12.87
CA CYS A 350 7.33 7.23 11.57
C CYS A 350 7.65 5.73 11.42
N VAL A 351 7.64 4.96 12.52
CA VAL A 351 7.82 3.50 12.50
C VAL A 351 6.57 2.75 12.97
N ASP A 352 5.48 3.49 13.16
CA ASP A 352 4.19 2.90 13.43
C ASP A 352 3.56 2.32 12.16
N PHE A 353 3.06 1.11 12.30
CA PHE A 353 2.36 0.40 11.24
C PHE A 353 0.88 0.66 11.38
N PRO A 354 0.20 1.23 10.35
CA PRO A 354 -1.23 1.51 10.39
C PRO A 354 -2.05 0.23 10.49
N THR A 355 -2.21 -0.26 11.71
CA THR A 355 -2.93 -1.48 12.07
C THR A 355 -3.83 -1.14 13.24
N TYR A 356 -4.74 -0.20 13.03
CA TYR A 356 -5.56 0.41 14.09
C TYR A 356 -7.02 -0.05 14.07
N TYR A 357 -7.32 -1.18 13.43
CA TYR A 357 -8.68 -1.65 13.17
C TYR A 357 -9.60 -1.63 14.42
N VAL A 358 -9.35 -2.49 15.39
CA VAL A 358 -10.04 -2.63 16.68
C VAL A 358 -9.88 -1.36 17.51
N ARG A 359 -8.68 -0.77 17.56
CA ARG A 359 -8.44 0.45 18.32
C ARG A 359 -9.36 1.60 17.86
N LEU A 360 -9.69 1.69 16.57
CA LEU A 360 -10.56 2.73 16.04
C LEU A 360 -12.06 2.50 16.31
N PHE A 361 -12.47 1.24 16.56
CA PHE A 361 -13.87 0.91 16.88
C PHE A 361 -14.15 0.83 18.39
N PHE A 362 -13.14 0.52 19.20
CA PHE A 362 -13.29 0.25 20.63
C PHE A 362 -12.50 1.22 21.54
N GLN A 363 -12.04 2.35 21.00
CA GLN A 363 -11.56 3.48 21.80
C GLN A 363 -12.69 4.07 22.65
N VAL A 364 -12.35 4.64 23.81
CA VAL A 364 -13.29 5.23 24.78
C VAL A 364 -13.18 6.74 24.82
#